data_AF-A0A2E5XXP2-F1
#
_entry.id   AF-A0A2E5XXP2-F1
#
_cell.length_a   1.000
_cell.length_b   1.000
_cell.length_c   1.000
_cell.angle_alpha   90.00
_cell.angle_beta   90.00
_cell.angle_gamma   90.00
#
_symmetry.space_group_name_H-M   'P 1'
#
loop_
_entity.id
_entity.type
_entity.pdbx_description
1 polymer ?
#
loop_
_entity_poly.entity_id
_entity_poly.type
_entity_poly.pdbx_seq_one_letter_code
_entity_poly.pdbx_strand_id
1 'polypeptide(L)'
;MSHNTISIFLPKIFFIVIFLVSIARSQSKDWIEFQVKNCSGTVTARIDGSPIYAIKVSVLSGNKEIKDSTYTNLEGNFNLEHVGYVWKPRIKFDSPDYYNKTILLKPKHLNSDNEIILDISLDPIPDDKKPLTVEKGTIDERAITFFKVGGIYYHLASNEKPYEFKTERIIINNIKTNRTEKNKLILWINSSEVNPLLCYVAQSGRYENLTAILSGYQDNSEFEDSMLPRYLDNNLLEPTLVFGKVIDVTTNEPIAGVQVLINNESKDMRVTGSDGKFAFQIGKTGEIELSVTPPRTKYKIPPSSKLVVTNTKGGWIQTNKFLTPKK
;
A
#
# COMPACT_ATOMS: atom_id res chain seq x y z
N MET A 1 -16.30 -77.15 42.05
CA MET A 1 -16.78 -77.58 40.72
C MET A 1 -17.48 -76.40 40.06
N SER A 2 -17.21 -76.20 38.76
CA SER A 2 -17.97 -75.41 37.79
C SER A 2 -17.86 -73.88 37.78
N HIS A 3 -16.97 -73.41 36.89
CA HIS A 3 -17.00 -72.21 36.04
C HIS A 3 -17.93 -71.03 36.36
N ASN A 4 -17.34 -69.84 36.42
CA ASN A 4 -17.82 -68.70 35.63
C ASN A 4 -16.71 -67.68 35.37
N THR A 5 -15.97 -67.93 34.28
CA THR A 5 -15.03 -66.98 33.67
C THR A 5 -15.84 -65.97 32.87
N ILE A 6 -16.50 -65.01 33.54
CA ILE A 6 -17.20 -63.93 32.84
C ILE A 6 -16.21 -62.78 32.61
N SER A 7 -15.57 -62.87 31.44
CA SER A 7 -15.30 -61.74 30.54
C SER A 7 -14.80 -60.43 31.18
N ILE A 8 -13.49 -60.36 31.46
CA ILE A 8 -12.74 -59.09 31.56
C ILE A 8 -12.34 -58.59 30.14
N PHE A 9 -12.78 -59.27 29.07
CA PHE A 9 -12.50 -58.88 27.69
C PHE A 9 -13.43 -57.77 27.15
N LEU A 10 -14.63 -57.59 27.73
CA LEU A 10 -15.60 -56.61 27.26
C LEU A 10 -15.14 -55.15 27.35
N PRO A 11 -14.53 -54.63 28.44
CA PRO A 11 -14.16 -53.22 28.50
C PRO A 11 -13.04 -52.87 27.52
N LYS A 12 -12.08 -53.78 27.28
CA LYS A 12 -10.99 -53.55 26.31
C LYS A 12 -11.52 -53.53 24.87
N ILE A 13 -12.38 -54.46 24.49
CA ILE A 13 -12.99 -54.48 23.15
C ILE A 13 -13.90 -53.25 22.97
N PHE A 14 -14.66 -52.87 23.99
CA PHE A 14 -15.51 -51.67 23.94
C PHE A 14 -14.69 -50.39 23.80
N PHE A 15 -13.56 -50.26 24.50
CA PHE A 15 -12.61 -49.16 24.32
C PHE A 15 -11.96 -49.16 22.94
N ILE A 16 -11.60 -50.33 22.40
CA ILE A 16 -11.04 -50.44 21.04
C ILE A 16 -12.09 -50.05 20.00
N VAL A 17 -13.35 -50.45 20.17
CA VAL A 17 -14.45 -50.07 19.27
C VAL A 17 -14.74 -48.58 19.37
N ILE A 18 -14.77 -47.98 20.57
CA ILE A 18 -14.92 -46.53 20.72
C ILE A 18 -13.74 -45.78 20.10
N PHE A 19 -12.51 -46.27 20.29
CA PHE A 19 -11.31 -45.68 19.71
C PHE A 19 -11.31 -45.76 18.18
N LEU A 20 -11.68 -46.92 17.61
CA LEU A 20 -11.82 -47.10 16.17
C LEU A 20 -12.98 -46.28 15.58
N VAL A 21 -14.10 -46.16 16.29
CA VAL A 21 -15.21 -45.26 15.91
C VAL A 21 -14.80 -43.80 16.00
N SER A 22 -13.94 -43.44 16.96
CA SER A 22 -13.40 -42.07 17.09
C SER A 22 -12.42 -41.75 15.95
N ILE A 23 -11.59 -42.71 15.54
CA ILE A 23 -10.72 -42.58 14.37
C ILE A 23 -11.56 -42.53 13.08
N ALA A 24 -12.58 -43.38 12.94
CA ALA A 24 -13.46 -43.41 11.78
C ALA A 24 -14.40 -42.20 11.68
N ARG A 25 -14.77 -41.58 12.81
CA ARG A 25 -15.52 -40.30 12.86
C ARG A 25 -14.61 -39.07 12.90
N SER A 26 -13.31 -39.24 13.05
CA SER A 26 -12.31 -38.22 12.73
C SER A 26 -12.13 -38.14 11.22
N GLN A 27 -13.20 -37.80 10.50
CA GLN A 27 -13.03 -37.16 9.20
C GLN A 27 -12.19 -35.90 9.42
N SER A 28 -11.10 -35.75 8.66
CA SER A 28 -10.33 -34.52 8.66
C SER A 28 -11.29 -33.38 8.38
N LYS A 29 -11.58 -32.52 9.36
CA LYS A 29 -12.02 -31.16 9.02
C LYS A 29 -10.91 -30.65 8.12
N ASP A 30 -11.19 -30.39 6.85
CA ASP A 30 -10.21 -29.96 5.85
C ASP A 30 -9.30 -28.84 6.39
N TRP A 31 -8.12 -29.23 6.88
CA TRP A 31 -7.02 -28.37 7.30
C TRP A 31 -6.12 -28.18 6.08
N ILE A 32 -6.67 -27.58 5.02
CA ILE A 32 -5.91 -27.43 3.79
C ILE A 32 -5.17 -26.11 3.87
N GLU A 33 -3.97 -26.18 4.45
CA GLU A 33 -2.88 -25.29 4.11
C GLU A 33 -2.20 -25.85 2.86
N PHE A 34 -1.97 -25.00 1.87
CA PHE A 34 -1.23 -25.36 0.68
C PHE A 34 -0.40 -24.17 0.20
N GLN A 35 0.68 -24.47 -0.49
CA GLN A 35 1.55 -23.46 -1.06
C GLN A 35 0.88 -22.88 -2.30
N VAL A 36 0.73 -21.56 -2.31
CA VAL A 36 0.39 -20.78 -3.51
C VAL A 36 1.69 -20.12 -3.94
N LYS A 37 2.25 -20.55 -5.07
CA LYS A 37 3.45 -19.92 -5.62
C LYS A 37 3.07 -18.55 -6.20
N ASN A 38 2.22 -18.57 -7.22
CA ASN A 38 1.69 -17.38 -7.88
C ASN A 38 0.16 -17.45 -7.96
N CYS A 39 -0.50 -16.30 -7.93
CA CYS A 39 -1.93 -16.17 -8.19
C CYS A 39 -2.17 -15.03 -9.18
N SER A 40 -2.64 -15.37 -10.37
CA SER A 40 -2.85 -14.42 -11.46
C SER A 40 -4.20 -14.63 -12.13
N GLY A 41 -4.51 -13.78 -13.09
CA GLY A 41 -5.68 -13.91 -13.94
C GLY A 41 -6.25 -12.57 -14.33
N THR A 42 -7.48 -12.58 -14.84
CA THR A 42 -8.15 -11.38 -15.36
C THR A 42 -9.42 -11.05 -14.60
N VAL A 43 -9.77 -9.77 -14.55
CA VAL A 43 -11.03 -9.31 -13.97
C VAL A 43 -11.79 -8.49 -15.01
N THR A 44 -13.04 -8.86 -15.27
CA THR A 44 -13.88 -8.24 -16.30
C THR A 44 -15.25 -7.81 -15.76
N ALA A 45 -15.86 -6.82 -16.38
CA ALA A 45 -17.23 -6.43 -16.07
C ALA A 45 -18.18 -7.48 -16.63
N ARG A 46 -19.15 -7.93 -15.82
CA ARG A 46 -20.12 -8.93 -16.29
C ARG A 46 -21.00 -8.40 -17.44
N ILE A 47 -21.25 -7.09 -17.46
CA ILE A 47 -22.19 -6.46 -18.40
C ILE A 47 -21.70 -6.57 -19.84
N ASP A 48 -20.43 -6.24 -20.09
CA ASP A 48 -19.89 -6.09 -21.45
C ASP A 48 -18.57 -6.85 -21.67
N GLY A 49 -18.05 -7.53 -20.63
CA GLY A 49 -16.78 -8.25 -20.70
C GLY A 49 -15.55 -7.34 -20.73
N SER A 50 -15.71 -6.02 -20.56
CA SER A 50 -14.59 -5.08 -20.55
C SER A 50 -13.64 -5.38 -19.37
N PRO A 51 -12.32 -5.22 -19.55
CA PRO A 51 -11.37 -5.38 -18.45
C PRO A 51 -11.63 -4.34 -17.36
N ILE A 52 -11.61 -4.77 -16.10
CA ILE A 52 -11.78 -3.86 -14.96
C ILE A 52 -10.42 -3.52 -14.38
N TYR A 53 -10.08 -2.25 -14.49
CA TYR A 53 -8.88 -1.66 -13.89
C TYR A 53 -9.03 -1.41 -12.38
N ALA A 54 -7.92 -1.47 -11.65
CA ALA A 54 -7.81 -1.07 -10.24
C ALA A 54 -8.77 -1.77 -9.26
N ILE A 55 -9.17 -3.01 -9.55
CA ILE A 55 -9.75 -3.88 -8.52
C ILE A 55 -8.65 -4.28 -7.56
N LYS A 56 -8.83 -4.01 -6.26
CA LYS A 56 -7.91 -4.54 -5.25
C LYS A 56 -8.12 -6.04 -5.14
N VAL A 57 -7.09 -6.79 -5.50
CA VAL A 57 -7.07 -8.25 -5.38
C VAL A 57 -6.21 -8.61 -4.18
N SER A 58 -6.73 -9.41 -3.26
CA SER A 58 -6.00 -9.79 -2.04
C SER A 58 -6.18 -11.27 -1.74
N VAL A 59 -5.07 -11.98 -1.49
CA VAL A 59 -5.10 -13.33 -0.93
C VAL A 59 -5.10 -13.21 0.59
N LEU A 60 -6.07 -13.86 1.21
CA LEU A 60 -6.32 -13.86 2.64
C LEU A 60 -6.13 -15.26 3.21
N SER A 61 -5.56 -15.37 4.41
CA SER A 61 -5.61 -16.63 5.18
C SER A 61 -6.97 -16.84 5.85
N GLY A 62 -7.16 -18.01 6.46
CA GLY A 62 -8.42 -18.39 7.09
C GLY A 62 -8.89 -17.44 8.19
N ASN A 63 -7.97 -16.76 8.88
CA ASN A 63 -8.20 -15.70 9.87
C ASN A 63 -8.45 -14.30 9.23
N LYS A 64 -8.55 -14.22 7.90
CA LYS A 64 -8.76 -12.99 7.11
C LYS A 64 -7.59 -12.00 7.08
N GLU A 65 -6.40 -12.40 7.54
CA GLU A 65 -5.19 -11.59 7.32
C GLU A 65 -4.80 -11.60 5.85
N ILE A 66 -4.38 -10.45 5.33
CA ILE A 66 -3.85 -10.32 3.98
C ILE A 66 -2.45 -10.96 3.96
N LYS A 67 -2.26 -11.92 3.05
CA LYS A 67 -0.95 -12.53 2.78
C LYS A 67 -0.24 -11.83 1.64
N ASP A 68 -0.98 -11.48 0.60
CA ASP A 68 -0.49 -10.65 -0.49
C ASP A 68 -1.65 -9.88 -1.13
N SER A 69 -1.34 -8.77 -1.79
CA SER A 69 -2.33 -7.98 -2.52
C SER A 69 -1.73 -7.21 -3.68
N THR A 70 -2.51 -7.05 -4.72
CA THR A 70 -2.17 -6.30 -5.93
C THR A 70 -3.40 -5.58 -6.45
N TYR A 71 -3.26 -4.88 -7.56
CA TYR A 71 -4.37 -4.29 -8.30
C TYR A 71 -4.38 -4.79 -9.73
N THR A 72 -5.55 -4.87 -10.33
CA THR A 72 -5.65 -5.16 -11.77
C THR A 72 -5.09 -4.00 -12.61
N ASN A 73 -4.37 -4.33 -13.68
CA ASN A 73 -3.83 -3.39 -14.65
C ASN A 73 -4.89 -2.99 -15.71
N LEU A 74 -4.52 -2.20 -16.73
CA LEU A 74 -5.47 -1.65 -17.73
C LEU A 74 -6.15 -2.74 -18.56
N GLU A 75 -5.49 -3.86 -18.74
CA GLU A 75 -6.04 -5.04 -19.40
C GLU A 75 -6.84 -5.94 -18.43
N GLY A 76 -7.07 -5.50 -17.19
CA GLY A 76 -7.79 -6.26 -16.17
C GLY A 76 -6.97 -7.38 -15.53
N ASN A 77 -5.68 -7.49 -15.86
CA ASN A 77 -4.80 -8.54 -15.38
C ASN A 77 -4.29 -8.24 -13.98
N PHE A 78 -4.23 -9.24 -13.12
CA PHE A 78 -3.53 -9.17 -11.84
C PHE A 78 -2.49 -10.28 -11.73
N ASN A 79 -1.45 -10.03 -10.95
CA ASN A 79 -0.43 -11.03 -10.62
C ASN A 79 0.07 -10.81 -9.19
N LEU A 80 0.02 -11.87 -8.39
CA LEU A 80 0.52 -11.97 -7.02
C LEU A 80 1.61 -13.04 -7.04
N GLU A 81 2.84 -12.65 -6.74
CA GLU A 81 4.00 -13.53 -6.82
C GLU A 81 4.51 -13.89 -5.43
N HIS A 82 5.00 -15.11 -5.28
CA HIS A 82 5.59 -15.60 -4.03
C HIS A 82 4.66 -15.53 -2.81
N VAL A 83 3.36 -15.86 -3.00
CA VAL A 83 2.33 -15.77 -1.95
C VAL A 83 2.67 -16.66 -0.73
N GLY A 84 3.21 -17.85 -0.97
CA GLY A 84 3.67 -18.78 0.06
C GLY A 84 2.61 -19.75 0.58
N TYR A 85 2.83 -20.31 1.77
CA TYR A 85 1.88 -21.22 2.40
C TYR A 85 0.71 -20.45 3.02
N VAL A 86 -0.51 -20.83 2.64
CA VAL A 86 -1.71 -20.16 3.13
C VAL A 86 -2.71 -21.18 3.65
N TRP A 87 -3.08 -21.05 4.92
CA TRP A 87 -4.15 -21.83 5.55
C TRP A 87 -5.53 -21.31 5.11
N LYS A 88 -6.39 -22.18 4.58
CA LYS A 88 -7.75 -21.85 4.09
C LYS A 88 -7.78 -20.56 3.23
N PRO A 89 -6.98 -20.52 2.15
CA PRO A 89 -6.80 -19.31 1.38
C PRO A 89 -8.11 -18.84 0.75
N ARG A 90 -8.33 -17.53 0.76
CA ARG A 90 -9.42 -16.87 0.04
C ARG A 90 -8.83 -15.78 -0.82
N ILE A 91 -9.36 -15.56 -2.01
CA ILE A 91 -9.06 -14.37 -2.81
C ILE A 91 -10.25 -13.42 -2.75
N LYS A 92 -9.99 -12.16 -2.46
CA LYS A 92 -10.96 -11.09 -2.37
C LYS A 92 -10.71 -10.06 -3.46
N PHE A 93 -11.79 -9.63 -4.11
CA PHE A 93 -11.86 -8.54 -5.07
C PHE A 93 -12.69 -7.43 -4.43
N ASP A 94 -12.09 -6.26 -4.24
CA ASP A 94 -12.68 -5.13 -3.52
C ASP A 94 -12.62 -3.88 -4.41
N SER A 95 -13.76 -3.20 -4.55
CA SER A 95 -13.89 -1.95 -5.29
C SER A 95 -15.14 -1.19 -4.83
N PRO A 96 -15.11 0.16 -4.84
CA PRO A 96 -16.31 0.96 -4.59
C PRO A 96 -17.38 0.83 -5.69
N ASP A 97 -17.00 0.41 -6.91
CA ASP A 97 -17.87 0.41 -8.09
C ASP A 97 -18.48 -0.96 -8.41
N TYR A 98 -18.00 -2.02 -7.75
CA TYR A 98 -18.41 -3.40 -8.01
C TYR A 98 -18.74 -4.13 -6.72
N TYR A 99 -19.68 -5.07 -6.78
CA TYR A 99 -20.00 -5.88 -5.61
C TYR A 99 -18.78 -6.71 -5.20
N ASN A 100 -18.42 -6.59 -3.92
CA ASN A 100 -17.31 -7.34 -3.34
C ASN A 100 -17.48 -8.85 -3.57
N LYS A 101 -16.43 -9.46 -4.12
CA LYS A 101 -16.41 -10.89 -4.40
C LYS A 101 -15.29 -11.55 -3.62
N THR A 102 -15.59 -12.66 -2.95
CA THR A 102 -14.59 -13.46 -2.25
C THR A 102 -14.75 -14.92 -2.64
N ILE A 103 -13.66 -15.56 -3.02
CA ILE A 103 -13.62 -16.94 -3.49
C ILE A 103 -12.72 -17.74 -2.53
N LEU A 104 -13.25 -18.84 -2.00
CA LEU A 104 -12.43 -19.81 -1.26
C LEU A 104 -11.56 -20.59 -2.23
N LEU A 105 -10.24 -20.50 -2.08
CA LEU A 105 -9.30 -21.24 -2.88
C LEU A 105 -9.16 -22.67 -2.34
N LYS A 106 -9.18 -23.65 -3.24
CA LYS A 106 -9.06 -25.08 -2.95
C LYS A 106 -7.88 -25.64 -3.74
N PRO A 107 -7.28 -26.78 -3.34
CA PRO A 107 -6.16 -27.39 -4.06
C PRO A 107 -6.43 -27.62 -5.55
N LYS A 108 -7.68 -27.90 -5.93
CA LYS A 108 -8.08 -28.05 -7.34
C LYS A 108 -7.90 -26.80 -8.21
N HIS A 109 -7.67 -25.63 -7.62
CA HIS A 109 -7.38 -24.40 -8.35
C HIS A 109 -5.88 -24.25 -8.64
N LEU A 110 -5.02 -25.10 -8.04
CA LEU A 110 -3.60 -25.14 -8.35
C LEU A 110 -3.38 -25.93 -9.65
N ASN A 111 -2.49 -25.43 -10.49
CA ASN A 111 -1.87 -26.22 -11.55
C ASN A 111 -0.72 -27.08 -10.98
N SER A 112 -0.02 -27.82 -11.85
CA SER A 112 1.14 -28.65 -11.49
C SER A 112 2.30 -27.87 -10.84
N ASP A 113 2.37 -26.57 -11.08
CA ASP A 113 3.43 -25.67 -10.61
C ASP A 113 3.04 -24.89 -9.33
N ASN A 114 1.92 -25.28 -8.70
CA ASN A 114 1.32 -24.62 -7.54
C ASN A 114 0.91 -23.16 -7.81
N GLU A 115 0.54 -22.84 -9.03
CA GLU A 115 0.02 -21.54 -9.44
C GLU A 115 -1.48 -21.57 -9.60
N ILE A 116 -2.12 -20.43 -9.36
CA ILE A 116 -3.56 -20.24 -9.49
C ILE A 116 -3.81 -19.22 -10.60
N ILE A 117 -4.64 -19.60 -11.58
CA ILE A 117 -5.09 -18.70 -12.66
C ILE A 117 -6.62 -18.57 -12.54
N LEU A 118 -7.11 -17.34 -12.38
CA LEU A 118 -8.53 -17.06 -12.15
C LEU A 118 -9.03 -15.91 -13.01
N ASP A 119 -9.97 -16.22 -13.91
CA ASP A 119 -10.71 -15.21 -14.67
C ASP A 119 -12.06 -14.95 -14.02
N ILE A 120 -12.25 -13.71 -13.57
CA ILE A 120 -13.35 -13.32 -12.70
C ILE A 120 -14.15 -12.18 -13.31
N SER A 121 -15.45 -12.43 -13.54
CA SER A 121 -16.37 -11.32 -13.82
C SER A 121 -17.00 -10.77 -12.55
N LEU A 122 -17.06 -9.44 -12.44
CA LEU A 122 -17.70 -8.69 -11.36
C LEU A 122 -18.96 -7.96 -11.85
N ASP A 123 -19.94 -7.88 -10.97
CA ASP A 123 -21.19 -7.16 -11.20
C ASP A 123 -21.03 -5.72 -10.69
N PRO A 124 -21.22 -4.70 -11.54
CA PRO A 124 -21.14 -3.31 -11.07
C PRO A 124 -22.29 -3.01 -10.12
N ILE A 125 -22.04 -2.13 -9.16
CA ILE A 125 -23.07 -1.62 -8.26
C ILE A 125 -23.86 -0.57 -9.04
N PRO A 126 -25.20 -0.68 -9.14
CA PRO A 126 -26.04 0.36 -9.74
C PRO A 126 -25.78 1.73 -9.09
N ASP A 127 -25.77 2.81 -9.87
CA ASP A 127 -25.39 4.14 -9.37
C ASP A 127 -26.25 4.62 -8.18
N ASP A 128 -27.53 4.23 -8.15
CA ASP A 128 -28.47 4.51 -7.06
C ASP A 128 -28.19 3.74 -5.76
N LYS A 129 -27.39 2.66 -5.85
CA LYS A 129 -27.04 1.76 -4.75
C LYS A 129 -25.57 1.80 -4.36
N LYS A 130 -24.74 2.51 -5.13
CA LYS A 130 -23.36 2.79 -4.72
C LYS A 130 -23.43 3.46 -3.36
N PRO A 131 -22.66 3.00 -2.36
CA PRO A 131 -22.71 3.57 -1.02
C PRO A 131 -22.53 5.09 -1.14
N LEU A 132 -23.53 5.84 -0.66
CA LEU A 132 -23.43 7.29 -0.51
C LEU A 132 -22.17 7.53 0.30
N THR A 133 -21.12 7.97 -0.39
CA THR A 133 -19.87 8.34 0.27
C THR A 133 -20.24 9.52 1.14
N VAL A 134 -20.22 9.30 2.46
CA VAL A 134 -20.48 10.22 3.58
C VAL A 134 -20.36 11.69 3.16
N GLU A 135 -21.40 12.51 3.46
CA GLU A 135 -21.56 13.94 3.15
C GLU A 135 -20.50 14.50 2.17
N LYS A 136 -20.87 14.57 0.88
CA LYS A 136 -20.05 15.08 -0.21
C LYS A 136 -19.45 16.44 0.17
N GLY A 137 -18.20 16.41 0.61
CA GLY A 137 -17.31 17.53 0.35
C GLY A 137 -17.25 17.77 -1.16
N THR A 138 -17.08 19.02 -1.53
CA THR A 138 -16.98 19.45 -2.93
C THR A 138 -15.70 18.83 -3.57
N ILE A 139 -15.63 18.65 -4.90
CA ILE A 139 -14.44 18.10 -5.61
C ILE A 139 -13.15 18.87 -5.25
N ASP A 140 -13.27 20.17 -5.06
CA ASP A 140 -12.26 21.10 -4.58
C ASP A 140 -11.82 20.84 -3.13
N GLU A 141 -12.76 20.52 -2.23
CA GLU A 141 -12.43 20.04 -0.88
C GLU A 141 -11.76 18.66 -0.92
N ARG A 142 -12.19 17.77 -1.82
CA ARG A 142 -11.57 16.46 -1.94
C ARG A 142 -10.17 16.53 -2.54
N ALA A 143 -9.99 17.34 -3.59
CA ALA A 143 -8.70 17.56 -4.24
C ALA A 143 -7.65 18.01 -3.22
N ILE A 144 -8.01 18.89 -2.28
CA ILE A 144 -7.08 19.40 -1.27
C ILE A 144 -6.53 18.30 -0.35
N THR A 145 -7.31 17.24 -0.11
CA THR A 145 -6.92 16.15 0.81
C THR A 145 -5.70 15.36 0.31
N PHE A 146 -5.44 15.39 -1.00
CA PHE A 146 -4.28 14.73 -1.61
C PHE A 146 -2.98 15.52 -1.48
N PHE A 147 -3.06 16.77 -1.04
CA PHE A 147 -1.91 17.65 -0.90
C PHE A 147 -1.68 18.01 0.56
N LYS A 148 -0.66 17.40 1.14
CA LYS A 148 -0.23 17.71 2.51
C LYS A 148 0.85 18.79 2.48
N VAL A 149 0.64 19.88 3.22
CA VAL A 149 1.68 20.91 3.43
C VAL A 149 2.94 20.26 4.04
N GLY A 150 4.10 20.56 3.48
CA GLY A 150 5.39 19.93 3.77
C GLY A 150 5.63 18.59 3.05
N GLY A 151 4.60 18.04 2.40
CA GLY A 151 4.70 16.90 1.49
C GLY A 151 5.15 17.30 0.09
N ILE A 152 5.09 16.33 -0.83
CA ILE A 152 5.43 16.53 -2.24
C ILE A 152 4.33 16.00 -3.15
N TYR A 153 4.30 16.52 -4.37
CA TYR A 153 3.64 15.92 -5.51
C TYR A 153 4.58 16.00 -6.73
N TYR A 154 4.28 15.24 -7.77
CA TYR A 154 4.98 15.35 -9.04
C TYR A 154 4.12 16.08 -10.06
N HIS A 155 4.70 17.07 -10.73
CA HIS A 155 4.10 17.73 -11.87
C HIS A 155 4.70 17.15 -13.15
N LEU A 156 3.85 16.74 -14.09
CA LEU A 156 4.26 16.29 -15.40
C LEU A 156 4.44 17.51 -16.31
N ALA A 157 5.66 17.75 -16.78
CA ALA A 157 5.92 18.84 -17.71
C ALA A 157 5.24 18.58 -19.06
N SER A 158 4.84 19.66 -19.74
CA SER A 158 4.35 19.60 -21.11
C SER A 158 5.48 19.12 -22.02
N ASN A 159 5.28 18.00 -22.72
CA ASN A 159 6.28 17.43 -23.61
C ASN A 159 5.85 17.59 -25.06
N GLU A 160 6.81 17.79 -25.96
CA GLU A 160 6.55 17.89 -27.41
C GLU A 160 6.14 16.54 -28.02
N LYS A 161 6.45 15.43 -27.35
CA LYS A 161 6.12 14.06 -27.79
C LYS A 161 5.38 13.28 -26.70
N PRO A 162 4.40 12.42 -27.06
CA PRO A 162 3.57 11.69 -26.10
C PRO A 162 4.30 10.74 -25.14
N TYR A 163 5.56 10.38 -25.43
CA TYR A 163 6.33 9.37 -24.69
C TYR A 163 7.59 9.93 -24.00
N GLU A 164 7.88 11.21 -24.14
CA GLU A 164 9.03 11.85 -23.49
C GLU A 164 8.61 12.55 -22.21
N PHE A 165 8.03 11.79 -21.28
CA PHE A 165 7.56 12.35 -20.01
C PHE A 165 8.73 12.90 -19.17
N LYS A 166 8.66 14.19 -18.82
CA LYS A 166 9.50 14.79 -17.79
C LYS A 166 8.65 15.17 -16.60
N THR A 167 9.19 14.98 -15.41
CA THR A 167 8.50 15.29 -14.16
C THR A 167 9.33 16.24 -13.31
N GLU A 168 8.64 17.03 -12.51
CA GLU A 168 9.21 17.89 -11.50
C GLU A 168 8.64 17.52 -10.14
N ARG A 169 9.50 17.28 -9.15
CA ARG A 169 9.07 17.09 -7.76
C ARG A 169 8.87 18.46 -7.11
N ILE A 170 7.65 18.73 -6.66
CA ILE A 170 7.30 20.01 -6.05
C ILE A 170 6.93 19.80 -4.58
N ILE A 171 7.57 20.58 -3.70
CA ILE A 171 7.26 20.63 -2.26
C ILE A 171 6.06 21.55 -2.04
N ILE A 172 5.07 21.09 -1.28
CA ILE A 172 3.81 21.81 -1.07
C ILE A 172 3.96 22.74 0.13
N ASN A 173 4.03 24.05 -0.09
CA ASN A 173 4.07 25.07 0.96
C ASN A 173 2.70 25.66 1.25
N ASN A 174 1.90 25.87 0.20
CA ASN A 174 0.51 26.30 0.30
C ASN A 174 -0.31 25.64 -0.80
N ILE A 175 -1.62 25.53 -0.56
CA ILE A 175 -2.57 25.05 -1.55
C ILE A 175 -3.91 25.77 -1.42
N LYS A 176 -4.53 26.05 -2.56
CA LYS A 176 -5.89 26.58 -2.66
C LYS A 176 -6.60 25.93 -3.83
N THR A 177 -7.91 25.71 -3.67
CA THR A 177 -8.78 25.21 -4.72
C THR A 177 -9.94 26.18 -4.94
N ASN A 178 -10.48 26.19 -6.17
CA ASN A 178 -11.71 26.88 -6.53
C ASN A 178 -12.36 26.16 -7.72
N ARG A 179 -13.48 26.70 -8.22
CA ARG A 179 -14.17 26.22 -9.42
C ARG A 179 -14.39 27.32 -10.43
N THR A 180 -14.46 26.91 -11.69
CA THR A 180 -15.06 27.73 -12.74
C THR A 180 -16.59 27.62 -12.71
N GLU A 181 -17.28 28.52 -13.43
CA GLU A 181 -18.72 28.45 -13.67
C GLU A 181 -19.18 27.13 -14.32
N LYS A 182 -18.26 26.43 -15.01
CA LYS A 182 -18.47 25.10 -15.62
C LYS A 182 -18.06 23.94 -14.72
N ASN A 183 -17.93 24.17 -13.41
CA ASN A 183 -17.58 23.16 -12.42
C ASN A 183 -16.19 22.51 -12.58
N LYS A 184 -15.28 23.14 -13.35
CA LYS A 184 -13.90 22.67 -13.51
C LYS A 184 -13.06 23.07 -12.29
N LEU A 185 -12.24 22.13 -11.79
CA LEU A 185 -11.31 22.37 -10.69
C LEU A 185 -10.23 23.38 -11.12
N ILE A 186 -10.06 24.44 -10.33
CA ILE A 186 -8.92 25.33 -10.40
C ILE A 186 -8.05 25.07 -9.16
N LEU A 187 -6.76 24.89 -9.37
CA LEU A 187 -5.81 24.46 -8.36
C LEU A 187 -4.64 25.44 -8.33
N TRP A 188 -4.31 25.96 -7.15
CA TRP A 188 -3.10 26.75 -6.93
C TRP A 188 -2.22 26.06 -5.91
N ILE A 189 -0.97 25.81 -6.27
CA ILE A 189 0.04 25.26 -5.37
C ILE A 189 1.24 26.19 -5.38
N ASN A 190 1.73 26.54 -4.18
CA ASN A 190 2.81 27.52 -4.01
C ASN A 190 2.52 28.86 -4.72
N SER A 191 1.26 29.30 -4.66
CA SER A 191 0.77 30.52 -5.31
C SER A 191 0.76 30.51 -6.85
N SER A 192 1.10 29.40 -7.50
CA SER A 192 1.01 29.25 -8.96
C SER A 192 -0.22 28.42 -9.32
N GLU A 193 -0.97 28.85 -10.34
CA GLU A 193 -2.04 28.03 -10.91
C GLU A 193 -1.43 26.82 -11.61
N VAL A 194 -1.97 25.64 -11.34
CA VAL A 194 -1.48 24.37 -11.86
C VAL A 194 -2.60 23.61 -12.52
N ASN A 195 -2.29 22.94 -13.64
CA ASN A 195 -3.25 22.07 -14.30
C ASN A 195 -3.42 20.77 -13.48
N PRO A 196 -4.63 20.46 -12.95
CA PRO A 196 -4.87 19.23 -12.19
C PRO A 196 -4.53 17.97 -12.97
N LEU A 197 -4.71 17.99 -14.29
CA LEU A 197 -4.43 16.87 -15.19
C LEU A 197 -2.95 16.50 -15.25
N LEU A 198 -2.06 17.42 -14.89
CA LEU A 198 -0.61 17.21 -14.86
C LEU A 198 -0.09 16.93 -13.44
N CYS A 199 -0.97 16.83 -12.45
CA CYS A 199 -0.60 16.61 -11.06
C CYS A 199 -0.67 15.12 -10.69
N TYR A 200 0.41 14.59 -10.14
CA TYR A 200 0.49 13.23 -9.62
C TYR A 200 0.77 13.25 -8.13
N VAL A 201 -0.11 12.63 -7.36
CA VAL A 201 -0.10 12.63 -5.89
C VAL A 201 0.18 11.24 -5.34
N ALA A 202 0.82 11.16 -4.18
CA ALA A 202 1.19 9.88 -3.59
C ALA A 202 -0.07 9.10 -3.16
N GLN A 203 -0.23 7.87 -3.67
CA GLN A 203 -1.30 6.92 -3.35
C GLN A 203 -0.70 5.53 -3.13
N SER A 204 -0.82 4.99 -1.92
CA SER A 204 -0.38 3.62 -1.59
C SER A 204 1.02 3.24 -2.10
N GLY A 205 1.97 4.18 -2.06
CA GLY A 205 3.34 3.96 -2.51
C GLY A 205 3.61 4.19 -4.00
N ARG A 206 2.63 4.67 -4.77
CA ARG A 206 2.78 5.11 -6.16
C ARG A 206 2.37 6.57 -6.30
N TYR A 207 2.62 7.16 -7.45
CA TYR A 207 2.14 8.50 -7.79
C TYR A 207 1.04 8.38 -8.83
N GLU A 208 -0.18 8.73 -8.46
CA GLU A 208 -1.38 8.62 -9.29
C GLU A 208 -1.88 9.99 -9.73
N ASN A 209 -2.38 10.07 -10.95
CA ASN A 209 -2.92 11.28 -11.53
C ASN A 209 -4.12 11.80 -10.72
N LEU A 210 -4.11 13.08 -10.35
CA LEU A 210 -5.15 13.69 -9.54
C LEU A 210 -6.52 13.63 -10.21
N THR A 211 -6.62 13.94 -11.50
CA THR A 211 -7.90 13.89 -12.22
C THR A 211 -8.42 12.46 -12.41
N ALA A 212 -7.52 11.48 -12.54
CA ALA A 212 -7.90 10.07 -12.54
C ALA A 212 -8.46 9.61 -11.18
N ILE A 213 -7.93 10.12 -10.06
CA ILE A 213 -8.50 9.85 -8.72
C ILE A 213 -9.87 10.54 -8.57
N LEU A 214 -10.00 11.74 -9.13
CA LEU A 214 -11.22 12.55 -9.02
C LEU A 214 -12.30 12.17 -10.03
N SER A 215 -12.01 11.33 -11.02
CA SER A 215 -12.95 10.92 -12.07
C SER A 215 -14.20 10.25 -11.50
N GLY A 216 -14.08 9.50 -10.40
CA GLY A 216 -15.21 8.92 -9.68
C GLY A 216 -16.19 9.94 -9.06
N TYR A 217 -15.92 11.24 -9.21
CA TYR A 217 -16.75 12.34 -8.73
C TYR A 217 -17.28 13.24 -9.86
N GLN A 218 -17.00 12.92 -11.12
CA GLN A 218 -17.41 13.70 -12.30
C GLN A 218 -17.97 12.80 -13.40
N ASP A 219 -19.04 13.23 -14.05
CA ASP A 219 -19.67 12.47 -15.14
C ASP A 219 -18.81 12.42 -16.43
N ASN A 220 -17.84 13.34 -16.58
CA ASN A 220 -16.89 13.40 -17.70
C ASN A 220 -15.49 13.75 -17.18
N SER A 221 -14.59 12.77 -17.13
CA SER A 221 -13.23 12.98 -16.67
C SER A 221 -12.33 13.40 -17.82
N GLU A 222 -11.74 14.61 -17.74
CA GLU A 222 -10.73 15.08 -18.70
C GLU A 222 -9.51 14.14 -18.81
N PHE A 223 -9.35 13.22 -17.85
CA PHE A 223 -8.27 12.23 -17.84
C PHE A 223 -8.43 11.13 -18.91
N GLU A 224 -9.65 10.65 -19.18
CA GLU A 224 -9.86 9.53 -20.11
C GLU A 224 -9.44 9.90 -21.54
N ASP A 225 -9.64 11.16 -21.92
CA ASP A 225 -9.28 11.69 -23.24
C ASP A 225 -7.82 12.20 -23.32
N SER A 226 -7.07 12.21 -22.21
CA SER A 226 -5.78 12.91 -22.16
C SER A 226 -4.58 12.10 -22.63
N MET A 227 -4.73 10.78 -22.81
CA MET A 227 -3.63 9.83 -23.08
C MET A 227 -2.50 9.86 -22.03
N LEU A 228 -2.76 10.42 -20.84
CA LEU A 228 -1.75 10.51 -19.78
C LEU A 228 -1.72 9.20 -19.00
N PRO A 229 -0.55 8.78 -18.49
CA PRO A 229 -0.49 7.60 -17.67
C PRO A 229 -1.23 7.86 -16.35
N ARG A 230 -1.98 6.87 -15.86
CA ARG A 230 -2.63 7.01 -14.56
C ARG A 230 -1.64 7.03 -13.41
N TYR A 231 -0.52 6.31 -13.55
CA TYR A 231 0.57 6.31 -12.59
C TYR A 231 1.88 6.69 -13.25
N LEU A 232 2.73 7.44 -12.54
CA LEU A 232 4.10 7.68 -12.99
C LEU A 232 4.95 6.42 -12.92
N ASP A 233 5.81 6.25 -13.91
CA ASP A 233 6.88 5.25 -13.90
C ASP A 233 7.94 5.63 -12.85
N ASN A 234 8.51 4.63 -12.17
CA ASN A 234 9.54 4.85 -11.15
C ASN A 234 10.81 5.53 -11.69
N ASN A 235 11.11 5.39 -12.98
CA ASN A 235 12.22 6.05 -13.65
C ASN A 235 12.02 7.57 -13.76
N LEU A 236 10.76 8.02 -13.72
CA LEU A 236 10.39 9.44 -13.67
C LEU A 236 10.38 9.99 -12.23
N LEU A 237 10.67 9.16 -11.23
CA LEU A 237 10.68 9.61 -9.84
C LEU A 237 12.12 9.84 -9.37
N GLU A 238 12.26 10.88 -8.56
CA GLU A 238 13.51 11.12 -7.85
C GLU A 238 13.76 10.06 -6.76
N PRO A 239 15.00 9.86 -6.31
CA PRO A 239 15.28 9.00 -5.16
C PRO A 239 14.47 9.38 -3.93
N THR A 240 14.03 8.37 -3.17
CA THR A 240 13.40 8.58 -1.86
C THR A 240 14.35 9.32 -0.93
N LEU A 241 13.84 10.36 -0.29
CA LEU A 241 14.58 11.15 0.69
C LEU A 241 14.07 10.92 2.11
N VAL A 242 15.00 10.67 3.02
CA VAL A 242 14.79 10.72 4.47
C VAL A 242 15.50 11.96 4.98
N PHE A 243 14.76 12.89 5.57
CA PHE A 243 15.28 14.19 5.97
C PHE A 243 14.68 14.67 7.28
N GLY A 244 15.28 15.67 7.91
CA GLY A 244 14.77 16.22 9.14
C GLY A 244 15.68 17.27 9.74
N LYS A 245 15.36 17.67 10.97
CA LYS A 245 16.19 18.54 11.79
C LYS A 245 16.56 17.86 13.11
N VAL A 246 17.73 18.19 13.64
CA VAL A 246 18.09 17.92 15.03
C VAL A 246 17.84 19.17 15.86
N ILE A 247 17.06 19.05 16.93
CA ILE A 247 16.49 20.16 17.70
C ILE A 247 16.80 19.96 19.20
N ASP A 248 17.14 21.04 19.91
CA ASP A 248 17.21 21.03 21.38
C ASP A 248 15.78 21.01 21.94
N VAL A 249 15.44 20.00 22.75
CA VAL A 249 14.08 19.85 23.29
C VAL A 249 13.69 20.99 24.25
N THR A 250 14.67 21.71 24.80
CA THR A 250 14.48 22.77 25.80
C THR A 250 14.27 24.12 25.13
N THR A 251 15.12 24.47 24.16
CA THR A 251 15.08 25.79 23.50
C THR A 251 14.27 25.76 22.20
N ASN A 252 13.97 24.56 21.67
CA ASN A 252 13.39 24.36 20.34
C ASN A 252 14.25 24.91 19.19
N GLU A 253 15.54 25.15 19.45
CA GLU A 253 16.48 25.65 18.45
C GLU A 253 17.18 24.50 17.69
N PRO A 254 17.54 24.70 16.42
CA PRO A 254 18.30 23.72 15.66
C PRO A 254 19.72 23.54 16.22
N ILE A 255 20.22 22.31 16.19
CA ILE A 255 21.57 21.97 16.67
C ILE A 255 22.48 21.66 15.49
N ALA A 256 23.51 22.48 15.31
CA ALA A 256 24.56 22.27 14.33
C ALA A 256 25.62 21.27 14.80
N GLY A 257 26.31 20.63 13.86
CA GLY A 257 27.43 19.73 14.12
C GLY A 257 27.06 18.33 14.58
N VAL A 258 25.77 17.97 14.60
CA VAL A 258 25.32 16.62 15.00
C VAL A 258 25.60 15.66 13.87
N GLN A 259 26.31 14.58 14.18
CA GLN A 259 26.47 13.47 13.24
C GLN A 259 25.16 12.68 13.23
N VAL A 260 24.57 12.55 12.05
CA VAL A 260 23.41 11.69 11.80
C VAL A 260 23.93 10.53 10.96
N LEU A 261 23.70 9.32 11.42
CA LEU A 261 24.08 8.10 10.71
C LEU A 261 22.80 7.38 10.29
N ILE A 262 22.74 6.99 9.01
CA ILE A 262 21.76 6.05 8.52
C ILE A 262 22.44 4.71 8.28
N ASN A 263 21.84 3.64 8.79
CA ASN A 263 22.30 2.28 8.59
C ASN A 263 21.27 1.55 7.72
N ASN A 264 21.57 1.43 6.42
CA ASN A 264 20.77 0.69 5.45
C ASN A 264 21.72 -0.05 4.50
N GLU A 265 22.29 -1.16 4.99
CA GLU A 265 23.37 -1.97 4.39
C GLU A 265 24.71 -1.25 4.14
N SER A 266 24.66 0.01 3.71
CA SER A 266 25.77 0.95 3.70
C SER A 266 25.59 1.95 4.84
N LYS A 267 26.67 2.24 5.55
CA LYS A 267 26.70 3.29 6.57
C LYS A 267 26.95 4.61 5.87
N ASP A 268 25.95 5.49 5.87
CA ASP A 268 26.11 6.86 5.38
C ASP A 268 25.94 7.85 6.53
N MET A 269 26.78 8.88 6.55
CA MET A 269 26.85 9.86 7.61
C MET A 269 26.70 11.27 7.06
N ARG A 270 25.91 12.10 7.76
CA ARG A 270 25.82 13.54 7.53
C ARG A 270 26.11 14.27 8.83
N VAL A 271 26.57 15.51 8.70
CA VAL A 271 26.73 16.43 9.84
C VAL A 271 25.73 17.57 9.65
N THR A 272 24.95 17.89 10.68
CA THR A 272 23.95 18.96 10.58
C THR A 272 24.60 20.34 10.41
N GLY A 273 24.02 21.15 9.53
CA GLY A 273 24.40 22.56 9.35
C GLY A 273 23.88 23.47 10.47
N SER A 274 24.05 24.78 10.31
CA SER A 274 23.55 25.80 11.26
C SER A 274 22.03 25.76 11.46
N ASP A 275 21.28 25.27 10.46
CA ASP A 275 19.83 25.11 10.51
C ASP A 275 19.38 23.74 11.06
N GLY A 276 20.34 22.93 11.55
CA GLY A 276 20.12 21.63 12.16
C GLY A 276 19.67 20.54 11.17
N LYS A 277 19.62 20.83 9.85
CA LYS A 277 19.05 19.91 8.87
C LYS A 277 20.00 18.78 8.48
N PHE A 278 19.40 17.66 8.09
CA PHE A 278 20.06 16.53 7.44
C PHE A 278 19.14 15.93 6.36
N ALA A 279 19.74 15.23 5.39
CA ALA A 279 19.01 14.48 4.37
C ALA A 279 19.85 13.31 3.83
N PHE A 280 19.18 12.20 3.53
CA PHE A 280 19.74 10.99 2.94
C PHE A 280 18.90 10.53 1.75
N GLN A 281 19.55 10.12 0.67
CA GLN A 281 18.91 9.38 -0.41
C GLN A 281 18.88 7.89 -0.05
N ILE A 282 17.74 7.25 -0.26
CA ILE A 282 17.54 5.84 0.10
C ILE A 282 17.61 4.96 -1.13
N GLY A 283 18.62 4.08 -1.17
CA GLY A 283 18.83 3.14 -2.27
C GLY A 283 18.11 1.79 -2.13
N LYS A 284 17.60 1.46 -0.94
CA LYS A 284 16.96 0.15 -0.64
C LYS A 284 15.76 0.27 0.29
N THR A 285 14.74 -0.56 0.04
CA THR A 285 13.56 -0.70 0.91
C THR A 285 13.87 -1.55 2.14
N GLY A 286 13.02 -1.45 3.16
CA GLY A 286 13.14 -2.21 4.40
C GLY A 286 13.25 -1.33 5.64
N GLU A 287 13.62 -1.95 6.75
CA GLU A 287 13.86 -1.23 8.00
C GLU A 287 15.22 -0.54 7.94
N ILE A 288 15.22 0.77 8.17
CA ILE A 288 16.42 1.59 8.29
C ILE A 288 16.57 2.07 9.73
N GLU A 289 17.79 2.12 10.22
CA GLU A 289 18.10 2.64 11.54
C GLU A 289 18.79 4.00 11.42
N LEU A 290 18.26 4.99 12.14
CA LEU A 290 18.84 6.32 12.26
C LEU A 290 19.38 6.53 13.66
N SER A 291 20.66 6.83 13.79
CA SER A 291 21.30 7.23 15.04
C SER A 291 21.89 8.62 14.94
N VAL A 292 22.00 9.29 16.09
CA VAL A 292 22.56 10.64 16.16
C VAL A 292 23.61 10.74 17.27
N THR A 293 24.73 11.37 16.95
CA THR A 293 25.84 11.63 17.87
C THR A 293 26.06 13.14 17.97
N PRO A 294 25.78 13.76 19.13
CA PRO A 294 25.99 15.20 19.32
C PRO A 294 27.47 15.61 19.21
N PRO A 295 27.80 16.82 18.73
CA PRO A 295 29.19 17.29 18.57
C PRO A 295 29.93 17.53 19.89
N ARG A 296 29.20 17.62 21.00
CA ARG A 296 29.74 17.95 22.33
C ARG A 296 29.06 17.11 23.39
N THR A 297 29.72 16.96 24.53
CA THR A 297 29.19 16.24 25.70
C THR A 297 28.00 16.93 26.37
N LYS A 298 27.59 18.13 25.91
CA LYS A 298 26.43 18.89 26.42
C LYS A 298 25.11 18.14 26.28
N TYR A 299 24.97 17.24 25.32
CA TYR A 299 23.72 16.50 25.08
C TYR A 299 23.84 15.03 25.43
N LYS A 300 22.73 14.44 25.86
CA LYS A 300 22.61 12.98 25.97
C LYS A 300 22.56 12.37 24.57
N ILE A 301 23.16 11.18 24.42
CA ILE A 301 23.04 10.39 23.19
C ILE A 301 21.67 9.69 23.25
N PRO A 302 20.74 9.97 22.33
CA PRO A 302 19.45 9.30 22.30
C PRO A 302 19.59 7.88 21.72
N PRO A 303 18.60 6.99 21.96
CA PRO A 303 18.52 5.72 21.25
C PRO A 303 18.33 5.96 19.75
N SER A 304 18.74 4.99 18.95
CA SER A 304 18.43 4.96 17.52
C SER A 304 16.93 4.85 17.28
N SER A 305 16.48 5.30 16.11
CA SER A 305 15.09 5.15 15.67
C SER A 305 15.04 4.30 14.41
N LYS A 306 14.05 3.43 14.34
CA LYS A 306 13.76 2.61 13.17
C LYS A 306 12.71 3.27 12.31
N LEU A 307 12.89 3.23 10.99
CA LEU A 307 11.89 3.65 10.01
C LEU A 307 11.72 2.53 8.99
N VAL A 308 10.51 2.34 8.50
CA VAL A 308 10.25 1.40 7.40
C VAL A 308 10.13 2.20 6.11
N VAL A 309 11.03 1.94 5.16
CA VAL A 309 10.99 2.53 3.82
C VAL A 309 10.39 1.51 2.87
N THR A 310 9.23 1.84 2.31
CA THR A 310 8.51 0.94 1.39
C THR A 310 8.91 1.10 -0.06
N ASN A 311 9.51 2.24 -0.45
CA ASN A 311 9.93 2.54 -1.83
C ASN A 311 11.28 3.26 -1.88
N THR A 312 12.11 2.93 -2.88
CA THR A 312 13.40 3.61 -3.15
C THR A 312 13.25 4.87 -4.00
N LYS A 313 12.08 5.09 -4.58
CA LYS A 313 11.77 6.19 -5.48
C LYS A 313 10.53 6.94 -5.01
N GLY A 314 10.54 8.26 -5.16
CA GLY A 314 9.42 9.16 -4.88
C GLY A 314 9.05 9.31 -3.40
N GLY A 315 9.76 8.70 -2.46
CA GLY A 315 9.48 8.87 -1.03
C GLY A 315 9.98 10.21 -0.47
N TRP A 316 9.23 10.77 0.46
CA TRP A 316 9.54 12.02 1.15
C TRP A 316 9.24 11.89 2.64
N ILE A 317 10.24 11.45 3.40
CA ILE A 317 10.07 11.00 4.78
C ILE A 317 10.74 11.99 5.73
N GLN A 318 9.94 12.77 6.44
CA GLN A 318 10.44 13.68 7.47
C GLN A 318 10.58 12.94 8.82
N THR A 319 11.74 13.06 9.45
CA THR A 319 12.04 12.49 10.77
C THR A 319 12.91 13.45 11.58
N ASN A 320 12.29 14.30 12.41
CA ASN A 320 13.05 15.16 13.31
C ASN A 320 13.64 14.35 14.47
N LYS A 321 14.80 14.78 14.97
CA LYS A 321 15.45 14.23 16.17
C LYS A 321 15.53 15.30 17.24
N PHE A 322 15.29 14.90 18.47
CA PHE A 322 15.30 15.79 19.62
C PHE A 322 16.42 15.37 20.56
N LEU A 323 17.29 16.31 20.93
CA LEU A 323 18.36 16.09 21.89
C LEU A 323 18.02 16.76 23.22
N THR A 324 18.27 16.03 24.30
CA THR A 324 18.11 16.53 25.67
C THR A 324 19.47 16.96 26.21
N PRO A 325 19.62 18.21 26.68
CA PRO A 325 20.82 18.62 27.40
C PRO A 325 21.09 17.72 28.62
N LYS A 326 22.37 17.52 28.93
CA LYS A 326 22.79 16.97 30.22
C LYS A 326 22.56 18.05 31.28
N LYS A 327 22.05 17.63 32.44
CA LYS A 327 21.91 18.49 33.61
C LYS A 327 23.28 18.84 34.17
#